data_AF-A0A0Q4FND0-F1
#
_entry.id   AF-A0A0Q4FND0-F1
#
_cell.length_a   1.000
_cell.length_b   1.000
_cell.length_c   1.000
_cell.angle_alpha   90.00
_cell.angle_beta   90.00
_cell.angle_gamma   90.00
#
_symmetry.space_group_name_H-M   'P 1'
#
loop_
_entity.id
_entity.type
_entity.pdbx_description
1 polymer ?
#
loop_
_entity_poly.entity_id
_entity_poly.type
_entity_poly.pdbx_seq_one_letter_code
_entity_poly.pdbx_strand_id
1 'polypeptide(L)'
;MEKKETEANSERFSIDKSLSQNDTIRLLSKFPELRLFPKEKRSSKTRTAYVIQNVGIDLMDNYKCNAVMKMDTLQIWINNNNSYFGNGVLISVFDNHFLIKDVDPKTLHAEIKFIKTNPFHQKLTLNKAKFQKNDSIYGFINYKTKVDSFTKDFRGYFKTVIK
;
A
#
# COMPACT_ATOMS: atom_id res chain seq x y z
N MET A 1 -1.54 20.48 -31.46
CA MET A 1 -1.06 20.87 -30.12
C MET A 1 -1.35 19.70 -29.20
N GLU A 2 -0.39 18.80 -29.04
CA GLU A 2 -0.54 17.60 -28.22
C GLU A 2 -0.66 18.01 -26.75
N LYS A 3 -1.75 17.60 -26.10
CA LYS A 3 -1.88 17.67 -24.65
C LYS A 3 -0.84 16.71 -24.06
N LYS A 4 0.23 17.26 -23.49
CA LYS A 4 1.09 16.51 -22.56
C LYS A 4 0.21 16.03 -21.41
N GLU A 5 -0.06 14.74 -21.36
CA GLU A 5 -0.56 14.09 -20.15
C GLU A 5 0.47 14.31 -19.06
N THR A 6 0.10 15.10 -18.06
CA THR A 6 0.91 15.35 -16.86
C THR A 6 1.37 14.01 -16.28
N GLU A 7 2.68 13.76 -16.31
CA GLU A 7 3.32 12.57 -15.74
C GLU A 7 2.81 12.38 -14.30
N ALA A 8 2.41 11.16 -13.97
CA ALA A 8 2.10 10.82 -12.60
C ALA A 8 3.36 11.08 -11.75
N ASN A 9 3.27 11.98 -10.77
CA ASN A 9 4.38 12.46 -9.94
C ASN A 9 5.13 11.29 -9.28
N SER A 10 6.18 10.81 -9.96
CA SER A 10 7.08 9.75 -9.50
C SER A 10 8.07 10.35 -8.51
N GLU A 11 8.05 9.87 -7.28
CA GLU A 11 8.90 10.37 -6.20
C GLU A 11 9.95 9.33 -5.81
N ARG A 12 11.07 9.75 -5.22
CA ARG A 12 12.07 8.82 -4.68
C ARG A 12 11.64 8.31 -3.30
N PHE A 13 11.77 7.01 -3.06
CA PHE A 13 11.56 6.48 -1.71
C PHE A 13 12.84 6.59 -0.88
N SER A 14 12.69 6.65 0.44
CA SER A 14 13.83 6.66 1.38
C SER A 14 14.15 5.26 1.87
N ILE A 15 15.40 5.01 2.24
CA ILE A 15 15.84 3.71 2.76
C ILE A 15 16.09 3.81 4.26
N ASP A 16 15.50 2.91 5.03
CA ASP A 16 15.75 2.76 6.47
C ASP A 16 15.92 1.29 6.84
N LYS A 17 17.17 0.89 7.05
CA LYS A 17 17.54 -0.49 7.40
C LYS A 17 17.04 -0.91 8.79
N SER A 18 16.70 0.06 9.65
CA SER A 18 16.21 -0.20 11.02
C SER A 18 14.72 -0.51 11.07
N LEU A 19 13.98 -0.42 9.96
CA LEU A 19 12.54 -0.69 9.94
C LEU A 19 12.15 -2.05 10.52
N SER A 20 12.96 -3.09 10.33
CA SER A 20 12.70 -4.41 10.92
C SER A 20 12.71 -4.41 12.46
N GLN A 21 13.37 -3.43 13.07
CA GLN A 21 13.47 -3.24 14.52
C GLN A 21 12.36 -2.34 15.07
N ASN A 22 11.60 -1.66 14.21
CA ASN A 22 10.48 -0.82 14.62
C ASN A 22 9.44 -1.63 15.42
N ASP A 23 9.00 -1.12 16.57
CA ASP A 23 8.13 -1.87 17.46
C ASP A 23 6.78 -2.21 16.84
N THR A 24 6.20 -1.34 16.01
CA THR A 24 4.96 -1.64 15.29
C THR A 24 5.17 -2.82 14.32
N ILE A 25 6.27 -2.84 13.57
CA ILE A 25 6.62 -3.94 12.67
C ILE A 25 6.86 -5.25 13.44
N ARG A 26 7.53 -5.18 14.60
CA ARG A 26 7.73 -6.34 15.48
C ARG A 26 6.41 -6.87 16.02
N LEU A 27 5.49 -5.98 16.42
CA LEU A 27 4.16 -6.33 16.90
C LEU A 27 3.33 -7.03 15.81
N LEU A 28 3.40 -6.60 14.55
CA LEU A 28 2.73 -7.28 13.43
C LEU A 28 3.11 -8.77 13.34
N SER A 29 4.33 -9.13 13.72
CA SER A 29 4.81 -10.52 13.71
C SER A 29 4.22 -11.39 14.81
N LYS A 30 3.62 -10.79 15.85
CA LYS A 30 3.04 -11.50 17.00
C LYS A 30 1.57 -11.86 16.81
N PHE A 31 0.87 -11.19 15.89
CA PHE A 31 -0.56 -11.38 15.69
C PHE A 31 -0.83 -12.04 14.34
N PRO A 32 -1.85 -12.92 14.26
CA PRO A 32 -2.26 -13.48 12.98
C PRO A 32 -2.89 -12.42 12.07
N GLU A 33 -2.89 -12.71 10.77
CA GLU A 33 -3.60 -11.89 9.80
C GLU A 33 -5.11 -11.90 10.09
N LEU A 34 -5.74 -10.74 9.94
CA LEU A 34 -7.18 -10.59 10.12
C LEU A 34 -7.94 -11.29 9.01
N ARG A 35 -9.14 -11.79 9.32
CA ARG A 35 -10.13 -12.16 8.30
C ARG A 35 -11.04 -10.96 8.09
N LEU A 36 -11.21 -10.54 6.85
CA LEU A 36 -12.11 -9.45 6.45
C LEU A 36 -13.55 -9.96 6.25
N PHE A 37 -13.71 -11.27 6.05
CA PHE A 37 -15.00 -11.94 5.98
C PHE A 37 -14.89 -13.39 6.49
N PRO A 38 -15.98 -14.01 6.96
CA PRO A 38 -15.91 -15.30 7.66
C PRO A 38 -15.26 -16.45 6.87
N LYS A 39 -15.47 -16.49 5.55
CA LYS A 39 -14.98 -17.55 4.65
C LYS A 39 -13.55 -17.32 4.13
N GLU A 40 -12.89 -16.24 4.53
CA GLU A 40 -11.56 -15.89 4.03
C GLU A 40 -10.48 -16.87 4.53
N LYS A 41 -9.71 -17.45 3.60
CA LYS A 41 -8.46 -18.14 3.94
C LYS A 41 -7.39 -17.11 4.23
N ARG A 42 -6.70 -17.24 5.37
CA ARG A 42 -5.60 -16.33 5.73
C ARG A 42 -4.47 -16.44 4.71
N SER A 43 -4.10 -15.32 4.12
CA SER A 43 -2.99 -15.20 3.17
C SER A 43 -1.61 -15.26 3.83
N SER A 44 -1.55 -14.99 5.14
CA SER A 44 -0.32 -14.93 5.94
C SER A 44 -0.55 -15.47 7.36
N LYS A 45 0.50 -16.04 7.97
CA LYS A 45 0.51 -16.47 9.37
C LYS A 45 0.59 -15.31 10.35
N THR A 46 1.16 -14.18 9.92
CA THR A 46 1.29 -12.96 10.74
C THR A 46 0.61 -11.79 10.06
N ARG A 47 0.24 -10.76 10.82
CA ARG A 47 -0.30 -9.51 10.28
C ARG A 47 0.73 -8.85 9.38
N THR A 48 0.25 -8.27 8.28
CA THR A 48 1.13 -7.69 7.24
C THR A 48 1.06 -6.16 7.19
N ALA A 49 0.05 -5.53 7.79
CA ALA A 49 -0.03 -4.08 7.85
C ALA A 49 -0.68 -3.58 9.15
N TYR A 50 -0.21 -2.42 9.59
CA TYR A 50 -0.89 -1.52 10.49
C TYR A 50 -0.92 -0.16 9.81
N VAL A 51 -1.98 0.04 9.03
CA VAL A 51 -2.21 1.24 8.24
C VAL A 51 -3.58 1.77 8.59
N ILE A 52 -3.66 3.07 8.76
CA ILE A 52 -4.88 3.81 9.04
C ILE A 52 -5.13 4.72 7.85
N GLN A 53 -6.36 4.69 7.38
CA GLN A 53 -6.88 5.68 6.44
C GLN A 53 -7.87 6.59 7.16
N ASN A 54 -7.77 7.89 6.93
CA ASN A 54 -8.72 8.87 7.42
C ASN A 54 -9.31 9.67 6.25
N VAL A 55 -10.63 9.76 6.19
CA VAL A 55 -11.39 10.53 5.19
C VAL A 55 -12.37 11.44 5.93
N GLY A 56 -11.95 12.67 6.23
CA GLY A 56 -12.74 13.56 7.09
C GLY A 56 -12.90 12.98 8.50
N ILE A 57 -14.12 12.53 8.83
CA ILE A 57 -14.45 11.88 10.11
C ILE A 57 -14.40 10.34 10.04
N ASP A 58 -14.31 9.77 8.84
CA ASP A 58 -14.36 8.33 8.63
C ASP A 58 -12.96 7.71 8.77
N LEU A 59 -12.80 6.86 9.78
CA LEU A 59 -11.61 6.08 10.02
C LEU A 59 -11.75 4.68 9.41
N MET A 60 -10.80 4.28 8.57
CA MET A 60 -10.71 2.96 7.98
C MET A 60 -9.40 2.29 8.34
N ASP A 61 -9.45 0.99 8.64
CA ASP A 61 -8.31 0.19 9.06
C ASP A 61 -8.36 -1.23 8.47
N ASN A 62 -7.66 -2.17 9.12
CA ASN A 62 -7.63 -3.59 8.76
C ASN A 62 -7.07 -3.89 7.36
N TYR A 63 -6.17 -3.03 6.90
CA TYR A 63 -5.40 -3.25 5.67
C TYR A 63 -4.49 -4.47 5.78
N LYS A 64 -4.23 -5.09 4.64
CA LYS A 64 -3.27 -6.16 4.43
C LYS A 64 -2.27 -5.74 3.38
N CYS A 65 -1.02 -6.18 3.53
CA CYS A 65 0.05 -5.96 2.59
C CYS A 65 0.43 -7.23 1.84
N ASN A 66 0.47 -7.16 0.51
CA ASN A 66 1.04 -8.19 -0.35
C ASN A 66 2.05 -7.53 -1.30
N ALA A 67 3.11 -8.26 -1.65
CA ALA A 67 4.10 -7.77 -2.59
C ALA A 67 4.46 -8.84 -3.63
N VAL A 68 4.72 -8.41 -4.86
CA VAL A 68 5.10 -9.29 -5.98
C VAL A 68 6.10 -8.56 -6.86
N MET A 69 7.09 -9.29 -7.39
CA MET A 69 7.92 -8.78 -8.49
C MET A 69 7.21 -9.02 -9.81
N LYS A 70 6.98 -7.95 -10.58
CA LYS A 70 6.54 -8.02 -11.97
C LYS A 70 7.65 -7.46 -12.85
N MET A 71 8.39 -8.36 -13.50
CA MET A 71 9.62 -8.01 -14.22
C MET A 71 10.63 -7.32 -13.26
N ASP A 72 10.97 -6.07 -13.52
CA ASP A 72 11.87 -5.22 -12.74
C ASP A 72 11.14 -4.32 -11.73
N THR A 73 9.81 -4.35 -11.73
CA THR A 73 8.98 -3.49 -10.89
C THR A 73 8.46 -4.27 -9.69
N LEU A 74 8.74 -3.76 -8.49
CA LEU A 74 8.12 -4.25 -7.26
C LEU A 74 6.73 -3.64 -7.12
N GLN A 75 5.70 -4.47 -7.03
CA GLN A 75 4.34 -4.03 -6.75
C GLN A 75 3.96 -4.37 -5.31
N ILE A 76 3.60 -3.35 -4.54
CA ILE A 76 3.16 -3.45 -3.15
C ILE A 76 1.69 -3.05 -3.09
N TRP A 77 0.85 -4.01 -2.74
CA TRP A 77 -0.58 -3.82 -2.52
C TRP A 77 -0.84 -3.64 -1.04
N ILE A 78 -1.45 -2.52 -0.66
CA ILE A 78 -1.96 -2.29 0.69
C ILE A 78 -3.45 -2.01 0.58
N ASN A 79 -4.29 -3.00 0.88
CA ASN A 79 -5.74 -2.91 0.72
C ASN A 79 -6.49 -3.68 1.82
N ASN A 80 -7.75 -3.34 2.03
CA ASN A 80 -8.68 -4.06 2.90
C ASN A 80 -9.83 -4.69 2.09
N ASN A 81 -9.52 -5.18 0.89
CA ASN A 81 -10.51 -5.76 -0.03
C ASN A 81 -11.19 -6.99 0.59
N ASN A 82 -12.53 -6.97 0.61
CA ASN A 82 -13.37 -8.05 1.13
C ASN A 82 -14.20 -8.78 0.05
N SER A 83 -13.81 -8.65 -1.22
CA SER A 83 -14.49 -9.17 -2.41
C SER A 83 -15.79 -8.46 -2.81
N TYR A 84 -16.30 -7.53 -2.00
CA TYR A 84 -17.49 -6.71 -2.31
C TYR A 84 -17.15 -5.24 -2.55
N PHE A 85 -16.19 -4.71 -1.80
CA PHE A 85 -15.56 -3.42 -2.04
C PHE A 85 -14.08 -3.51 -1.68
N GLY A 86 -13.25 -2.71 -2.35
CA GLY A 86 -11.82 -2.66 -2.09
C GLY A 86 -11.36 -1.23 -1.94
N ASN A 87 -10.76 -0.90 -0.79
CA ASN A 87 -10.06 0.35 -0.60
C ASN A 87 -8.58 0.06 -0.35
N GLY A 88 -7.71 0.97 -0.77
CA GLY A 88 -6.27 0.81 -0.63
C GLY A 88 -5.49 1.51 -1.73
N VAL A 89 -4.23 1.10 -1.84
CA VAL A 89 -3.29 1.61 -2.82
C VAL A 89 -2.47 0.48 -3.45
N LEU A 90 -2.10 0.68 -4.70
CA LEU A 90 -0.97 -0.01 -5.35
C LEU A 90 0.22 0.95 -5.36
N ILE A 91 1.33 0.51 -4.79
CA ILE A 91 2.61 1.21 -4.86
C ILE A 91 3.48 0.44 -5.85
N SER A 92 3.84 1.06 -6.96
CA SER A 92 4.79 0.52 -7.93
C SER A 92 6.16 1.14 -7.64
N VAL A 93 7.18 0.30 -7.45
CA VAL A 93 8.55 0.73 -7.15
C VAL A 93 9.47 0.24 -8.27
N PHE A 94 10.16 1.19 -8.90
CA PHE A 94 11.11 0.94 -9.99
C PHE A 94 12.24 1.97 -9.91
N ASP A 95 13.49 1.49 -10.01
CA ASP A 95 14.70 2.32 -9.99
C ASP A 95 14.73 3.41 -8.90
N ASN A 96 14.55 3.03 -7.63
CA ASN A 96 14.48 3.94 -6.47
C ASN A 96 13.32 4.96 -6.47
N HIS A 97 12.46 4.93 -7.48
CA HIS A 97 11.26 5.75 -7.56
C HIS A 97 10.03 4.93 -7.24
N PHE A 98 8.95 5.61 -6.86
CA PHE A 98 7.67 5.00 -6.62
C PHE A 98 6.53 5.84 -7.16
N LEU A 99 5.45 5.15 -7.49
CA LEU A 99 4.16 5.72 -7.85
C LEU A 99 3.07 5.06 -7.02
N ILE A 100 2.15 5.87 -6.50
CA ILE A 100 0.96 5.41 -5.78
C ILE A 100 -0.25 5.54 -6.69
N LYS A 101 -1.06 4.48 -6.78
CA LYS A 101 -2.38 4.49 -7.41
C LYS A 101 -3.44 4.09 -6.40
N ASP A 102 -4.47 4.91 -6.25
CA ASP A 102 -5.60 4.62 -5.36
C ASP A 102 -6.60 3.69 -6.03
N VAL A 103 -7.01 2.65 -5.30
CA VAL A 103 -8.10 1.76 -5.74
C VAL A 103 -9.41 2.52 -5.68
N ASP A 104 -10.23 2.41 -6.74
CA ASP A 104 -11.58 2.95 -6.72
C ASP A 104 -12.51 2.03 -5.90
N PRO A 105 -12.99 2.49 -4.72
CA PRO A 105 -13.84 1.68 -3.85
C PRO A 105 -15.24 1.40 -4.45
N LYS A 106 -15.64 2.11 -5.51
CA LYS A 106 -16.91 1.90 -6.22
C LYS A 106 -16.84 0.76 -7.23
N THR A 107 -15.66 0.17 -7.44
CA THR A 107 -15.48 -0.93 -8.40
C THR A 107 -16.16 -2.20 -7.88
N LEU A 108 -17.13 -2.71 -8.63
CA LEU A 108 -17.85 -3.94 -8.33
C LEU A 108 -17.22 -5.16 -9.02
N HIS A 109 -17.69 -6.36 -8.65
CA HIS A 109 -17.40 -7.63 -9.34
C HIS A 109 -15.92 -8.04 -9.42
N ALA A 110 -15.13 -7.71 -8.40
CA ALA A 110 -13.71 -8.09 -8.28
C ALA A 110 -12.81 -7.54 -9.40
N GLU A 111 -13.28 -6.57 -10.18
CA GLU A 111 -12.40 -5.77 -11.04
C GLU A 111 -11.50 -4.86 -10.19
N ILE A 112 -10.32 -4.54 -10.70
CA ILE A 112 -9.43 -3.55 -10.10
C ILE A 112 -9.39 -2.35 -11.02
N LYS A 113 -10.01 -1.24 -10.58
CA LYS A 113 -9.89 0.07 -11.21
C LYS A 113 -9.20 1.04 -10.27
N PHE A 114 -8.54 2.02 -10.85
CA PHE A 114 -7.86 3.08 -10.12
C PHE A 114 -8.61 4.39 -10.32
N ILE A 115 -8.78 5.14 -9.23
CA ILE A 115 -9.38 6.46 -9.27
C ILE A 115 -8.29 7.51 -9.47
N LYS A 116 -8.60 8.57 -10.21
CA LYS A 116 -7.68 9.70 -10.37
C LYS A 116 -7.59 10.46 -9.05
N THR A 117 -6.37 10.71 -8.59
CA THR A 117 -6.11 11.44 -7.35
C THR A 117 -5.08 12.52 -7.58
N ASN A 118 -5.06 13.52 -6.70
CA ASN A 118 -4.08 14.60 -6.71
C ASN A 118 -3.31 14.58 -5.39
N PRO A 119 -2.16 13.89 -5.34
CA PRO A 119 -1.32 13.82 -4.15
C PRO A 119 -0.82 15.19 -3.71
N PHE A 120 -0.97 15.48 -2.42
CA PHE A 120 -0.36 16.65 -1.77
C PHE A 120 0.96 16.30 -1.10
N HIS A 121 1.05 15.07 -0.60
CA HIS A 121 2.22 14.54 0.09
C HIS A 121 2.32 13.04 -0.17
N GLN A 122 3.51 12.59 -0.55
CA GLN A 122 3.81 11.18 -0.67
C GLN A 122 5.14 10.91 0.03
N LYS A 123 5.19 9.85 0.83
CA LYS A 123 6.43 9.36 1.39
C LYS A 123 6.34 7.85 1.49
N LEU A 124 7.32 7.19 0.90
CA LEU A 124 7.58 5.77 1.04
C LEU A 124 8.95 5.59 1.67
N THR A 125 9.03 4.77 2.71
CA THR A 125 10.30 4.32 3.28
C THR A 125 10.35 2.81 3.23
N LEU A 126 11.41 2.24 2.68
CA LEU A 126 11.62 0.79 2.57
C LEU A 126 12.92 0.37 3.24
N ASN A 127 13.05 -0.92 3.61
CA ASN A 127 14.26 -1.43 4.28
C ASN A 127 15.49 -1.53 3.38
N LYS A 128 15.32 -1.54 2.05
CA LYS A 128 16.42 -1.61 1.08
C LYS A 128 15.99 -1.07 -0.29
N ALA A 129 16.98 -0.88 -1.18
CA ALA A 129 16.78 -0.38 -2.54
C ALA A 129 16.38 -1.46 -3.55
N LYS A 130 17.05 -2.61 -3.47
CA LYS A 130 16.95 -3.69 -4.44
C LYS A 130 16.19 -4.87 -3.84
N PHE A 131 15.18 -5.33 -4.56
CA PHE A 131 14.31 -6.41 -4.16
C PHE A 131 14.28 -7.52 -5.20
N GLN A 132 14.15 -8.73 -4.70
CA GLN A 132 13.95 -9.95 -5.47
C GLN A 132 12.86 -10.79 -4.81
N LYS A 133 12.37 -11.79 -5.54
CA LYS A 133 11.42 -12.77 -5.01
C LYS A 133 11.96 -13.40 -3.73
N ASN A 134 11.06 -13.68 -2.79
CA ASN A 134 11.32 -14.21 -1.44
C ASN A 134 12.03 -13.25 -0.47
N ASP A 135 12.37 -12.03 -0.87
CA ASP A 135 12.84 -11.04 0.09
C ASP A 135 11.74 -10.63 1.07
N SER A 136 12.15 -10.37 2.31
CA SER A 136 11.31 -9.65 3.27
C SER A 136 11.37 -8.15 2.99
N ILE A 137 10.19 -7.55 2.88
CA ILE A 137 10.01 -6.11 2.81
C ILE A 137 9.43 -5.60 4.12
N TYR A 138 10.02 -4.51 4.60
CA TYR A 138 9.50 -3.71 5.70
C TYR A 138 9.37 -2.30 5.19
N GLY A 139 8.25 -1.65 5.46
CA GLY A 139 8.00 -0.32 4.94
C GLY A 139 7.10 0.54 5.80
N PHE A 140 7.19 1.83 5.52
CA PHE A 140 6.33 2.87 6.05
C PHE A 140 5.80 3.71 4.90
N ILE A 141 4.50 4.00 4.94
CA ILE A 141 3.82 4.91 4.01
C ILE A 141 3.23 6.08 4.78
N ASN A 142 3.38 7.27 4.21
CA ASN A 142 2.64 8.46 4.63
C ASN A 142 2.17 9.19 3.37
N TYR A 143 0.89 9.05 3.05
CA TYR A 143 0.32 9.48 1.79
C TYR A 143 -0.92 10.31 2.04
N LYS A 144 -0.96 11.53 1.51
CA LYS A 144 -2.09 12.44 1.61
C LYS A 144 -2.48 12.94 0.24
N THR A 145 -3.75 12.79 -0.13
CA THR A 145 -4.23 13.04 -1.49
C THR A 145 -5.65 13.59 -1.51
N LYS A 146 -5.99 14.32 -2.58
CA LYS A 146 -7.38 14.67 -2.91
C LYS A 146 -7.97 13.60 -3.82
N VAL A 147 -9.16 13.13 -3.45
CA VAL A 147 -9.99 12.26 -4.29
C VAL A 147 -11.32 12.97 -4.47
N ASP A 148 -11.57 13.50 -5.67
CA ASP A 148 -12.74 14.32 -6.01
C ASP A 148 -13.07 15.40 -4.96
N SER A 149 -14.03 15.13 -4.08
CA SER A 149 -14.55 16.05 -3.06
C SER A 149 -13.94 15.87 -1.66
N PHE A 150 -13.15 14.81 -1.42
CA PHE A 150 -12.59 14.51 -0.10
C PHE A 150 -11.07 14.45 -0.09
N THR A 151 -10.50 14.58 1.10
CA THR A 151 -9.07 14.36 1.35
C THR A 151 -8.89 13.02 2.05
N LYS A 152 -7.96 12.23 1.55
CA LYS A 152 -7.53 10.96 2.13
C LYS A 152 -6.17 11.14 2.78
N ASP A 153 -6.05 10.75 4.05
CA ASP A 153 -4.78 10.53 4.75
C ASP A 153 -4.59 9.02 4.91
N PHE A 154 -3.46 8.48 4.47
CA PHE A 154 -3.18 7.05 4.45
C PHE A 154 -1.77 6.81 4.99
N ARG A 155 -1.68 6.29 6.21
CA ARG A 155 -0.42 6.24 6.94
C ARG A 155 -0.26 4.95 7.73
N GLY A 156 0.94 4.40 7.73
CA GLY A 156 1.31 3.35 8.65
C GLY A 156 2.45 2.46 8.17
N TYR A 157 2.63 1.35 8.88
CA TYR A 157 3.70 0.39 8.66
C TYR A 157 3.18 -0.88 8.03
N PHE A 158 4.02 -1.52 7.23
CA PHE A 158 3.73 -2.80 6.61
C PHE A 158 4.95 -3.70 6.56
N LYS A 159 4.70 -5.01 6.51
CA LYS A 159 5.70 -6.04 6.27
C LYS A 159 5.11 -7.17 5.45
N THR A 160 5.88 -7.75 4.54
CA THR A 160 5.48 -8.96 3.83
C THR A 160 6.70 -9.66 3.22
N VAL A 161 6.48 -10.82 2.61
CA VAL A 161 7.48 -11.50 1.78
C VAL A 161 7.04 -11.35 0.33
N ILE A 162 7.98 -11.01 -0.54
CA ILE A 162 7.74 -10.83 -1.97
C ILE A 162 7.49 -12.20 -2.60
N LYS A 163 6.32 -12.36 -3.23
CA LYS A 163 5.92 -13.60 -3.91
C LYS A 163 6.46 -13.70 -5.34
#